data_AF-A0A965VUB4-F1
#
_entry.id   AF-A0A965VUB4-F1
#
_cell.length_a   1.000
_cell.length_b   1.000
_cell.length_c   1.000
_cell.angle_alpha   90.00
_cell.angle_beta   90.00
_cell.angle_gamma   90.00
#
_symmetry.space_group_name_H-M   'P 1'
#
loop_
_entity.id
_entity.type
_entity.pdbx_description
1 polymer ?
#
loop_
_entity_poly.entity_id
_entity_poly.type
_entity_poly.pdbx_seq_one_letter_code
_entity_poly.pdbx_strand_id
1 'polypeptide(L)' 'MKRVVFSSAIALVTVFAMSSCNKNKCHECHYDKAGAEIEMGEFCGDALKDLEALGTYTDSTGTYTVHCHGH' A
#
# COMPACT_ATOMS: atom_id res chain seq x y z
N MET A 1 37.28 -24.21 18.77
CA MET A 1 36.06 -24.66 19.47
C MET A 1 35.10 -23.48 19.50
N LYS A 2 33.85 -23.74 19.12
CA LYS A 2 32.85 -22.77 18.67
C LYS A 2 32.07 -22.27 19.89
N ARG A 3 31.90 -20.96 20.06
CA ARG A 3 30.90 -20.40 20.99
C ARG A 3 30.07 -19.40 20.21
N VAL A 4 29.03 -19.92 19.56
CA VAL A 4 27.99 -19.11 18.94
C VAL A 4 26.92 -18.96 20.02
N VAL A 5 26.81 -17.76 20.57
CA VAL A 5 25.80 -17.40 21.57
C VAL A 5 24.47 -17.25 20.83
N PHE A 6 23.54 -18.15 21.10
CA PHE A 6 22.14 -18.06 20.68
C PHE A 6 21.43 -17.03 21.57
N SER A 7 21.15 -15.84 21.02
CA SER A 7 20.19 -14.90 21.62
C SER A 7 18.89 -14.97 20.83
N SER A 8 17.88 -15.54 21.48
CA SER A 8 16.50 -15.61 21.04
C SER A 8 15.84 -14.24 20.85
N ALA A 9 14.79 -14.26 20.02
CA ALA A 9 13.68 -13.33 19.92
C ALA A 9 13.89 -12.06 19.07
N ILE A 10 13.31 -12.09 17.87
CA ILE A 10 12.29 -11.11 17.46
C ILE A 10 11.31 -11.84 16.54
N ALA A 11 10.04 -11.73 16.92
CA ALA A 11 8.92 -12.35 16.28
C ALA A 11 8.49 -11.60 15.02
N LEU A 12 7.95 -12.36 14.07
CA LEU A 12 6.90 -11.99 13.12
C LEU A 12 7.09 -10.67 12.35
N VAL A 13 7.75 -10.76 11.19
CA VAL A 13 7.34 -9.94 10.05
C VAL A 13 6.65 -10.88 9.08
N THR A 14 5.33 -10.76 9.05
CA THR A 14 4.42 -11.41 8.13
C THR A 14 4.93 -11.30 6.70
N VAL A 15 5.14 -12.46 6.10
CA VAL A 15 5.35 -12.59 4.66
C VAL A 15 4.08 -12.08 3.99
N PHE A 16 4.13 -10.88 3.41
CA PHE A 16 3.11 -10.42 2.47
C PHE A 16 3.26 -11.27 1.20
N ALA A 17 2.69 -12.47 1.24
CA ALA A 17 2.47 -13.29 0.07
C ALA A 17 1.30 -12.70 -0.73
N MET A 18 1.56 -11.58 -1.42
CA MET A 18 0.65 -11.08 -2.46
C MET A 18 0.70 -12.08 -3.61
N SER A 19 -0.33 -12.91 -3.64
CA SER A 19 -0.47 -14.09 -4.47
C SER A 19 -0.79 -13.63 -5.88
N SER A 20 0.06 -14.02 -6.83
CA SER A 20 -0.21 -13.89 -8.25
C SER A 20 -1.54 -14.59 -8.59
N CYS A 21 -2.56 -13.82 -8.94
CA CYS A 21 -3.76 -14.28 -9.63
C CYS A 21 -4.24 -13.15 -10.54
N ASN A 22 -4.93 -13.43 -11.63
CA ASN A 22 -5.43 -12.49 -12.66
C ASN A 22 -6.43 -11.39 -12.17
N LYS A 23 -6.36 -11.05 -10.88
CA LYS A 23 -6.88 -9.96 -10.07
C LYS A 23 -5.75 -8.98 -9.63
N ASN A 24 -4.52 -9.20 -10.12
CA ASN A 24 -3.24 -8.49 -9.90
C ASN A 24 -3.15 -7.12 -10.61
N LYS A 25 -4.25 -6.35 -10.71
CA LYS A 25 -4.10 -4.93 -11.07
C LYS A 25 -3.74 -4.22 -9.78
N CYS A 26 -2.45 -4.02 -9.61
CA CYS A 26 -1.89 -3.23 -8.54
C CYS A 26 -1.51 -1.87 -9.15
N HIS A 27 -2.03 -0.80 -8.58
CA HIS A 27 -1.76 0.55 -9.04
C HIS A 27 -1.17 1.33 -7.88
N GLU A 28 -0.15 2.12 -8.17
CA GLU A 28 0.38 3.09 -7.23
C GLU A 28 -0.55 4.32 -7.25
N CYS A 29 -1.07 4.67 -6.07
CA CYS A 29 -2.04 5.74 -5.93
C CYS A 29 -1.45 6.91 -5.13
N HIS A 30 -1.78 8.12 -5.55
CA HIS A 30 -1.47 9.35 -4.82
C HIS A 30 -2.69 10.29 -4.79
N TYR A 31 -2.65 11.27 -3.90
CA TYR A 31 -3.64 12.36 -3.87
C TYR A 31 -2.97 13.71 -3.81
N ASP A 32 -3.59 14.71 -4.41
CA ASP A 32 -3.11 16.09 -4.36
C ASP A 32 -3.51 16.77 -3.05
N LYS A 33 -2.51 17.22 -2.29
CA LYS A 33 -2.71 18.03 -1.09
C LYS A 33 -1.87 19.29 -1.17
N ALA A 34 -2.55 20.45 -1.13
CA ALA A 34 -1.90 21.77 -1.15
C ALA A 34 -0.90 21.96 -2.31
N GLY A 35 -1.16 21.35 -3.47
CA GLY A 35 -0.30 21.42 -4.66
C GLY A 35 0.88 20.43 -4.65
N ALA A 36 0.89 19.46 -3.72
CA ALA A 36 1.85 18.36 -3.69
C ALA A 36 1.13 17.02 -3.81
N GLU A 37 1.70 16.11 -4.60
CA GLU A 37 1.24 14.72 -4.70
C GLU A 37 1.74 13.94 -3.47
N ILE A 38 0.82 13.32 -2.74
CA ILE A 38 1.12 12.50 -1.56
C ILE A 38 0.85 11.04 -1.92
N GLU A 39 1.94 10.27 -1.98
CA GLU A 39 1.92 8.83 -2.24
C GLU A 39 1.15 8.09 -1.14
N MET A 40 0.11 7.36 -1.54
CA MET A 40 -0.68 6.48 -0.67
C MET A 40 -0.14 5.05 -0.66
N GLY A 41 0.62 4.70 -1.69
CA GLY A 41 1.18 3.36 -1.92
C GLY A 41 0.41 2.55 -2.97
N GLU A 42 0.74 1.28 -3.06
CA GLU A 42 0.17 0.35 -4.03
C GLU A 42 -1.11 -0.30 -3.50
N PHE A 43 -2.20 -0.18 -4.27
CA PHE A 43 -3.47 -0.84 -4.01
C PHE A 43 -3.75 -1.87 -5.09
N CYS A 44 -4.24 -3.05 -4.68
CA CYS A 44 -4.52 -4.16 -5.57
C CYS A 44 -5.97 -4.65 -5.44
N GLY A 45 -6.51 -5.20 -6.53
CA GLY A 45 -7.77 -5.95 -6.51
C GLY A 45 -8.97 -5.11 -6.08
N ASP A 46 -9.78 -5.63 -5.15
CA ASP A 46 -11.01 -4.95 -4.71
C ASP A 46 -10.73 -3.63 -3.98
N ALA A 47 -9.63 -3.54 -3.22
CA ALA A 47 -9.23 -2.30 -2.56
C ALA A 47 -8.92 -1.18 -3.55
N LEU A 48 -8.23 -1.52 -4.66
CA LEU A 48 -8.00 -0.58 -5.75
C LEU A 48 -9.32 -0.18 -6.39
N LYS A 49 -10.17 -1.16 -6.70
CA LYS A 49 -11.44 -0.92 -7.39
C LYS A 49 -12.39 -0.05 -6.57
N ASP A 50 -12.43 -0.24 -5.26
CA ASP A 50 -13.22 0.57 -4.34
C ASP A 50 -12.65 1.99 -4.24
N LEU A 51 -11.31 2.12 -4.24
CA LEU A 51 -10.64 3.41 -4.20
C LEU A 51 -10.85 4.20 -5.52
N GLU A 52 -10.75 3.55 -6.67
CA GLU A 52 -11.03 4.12 -7.99
C GLU A 52 -12.52 4.48 -8.14
N ALA A 53 -13.43 3.69 -7.56
CA ALA A 53 -14.87 3.97 -7.56
C ALA A 53 -15.23 5.18 -6.68
N LEU A 54 -14.53 5.37 -5.55
CA LEU A 54 -14.65 6.55 -4.71
C LEU A 54 -14.01 7.79 -5.35
N GLY A 55 -12.86 7.61 -6.00
CA GLY A 55 -12.07 8.67 -6.65
C GLY A 55 -11.53 9.74 -5.70
N THR A 56 -11.77 9.60 -4.40
CA THR A 56 -11.43 10.60 -3.39
C THR A 56 -10.95 9.96 -2.09
N TYR A 57 -10.03 10.65 -1.42
CA TYR A 57 -9.48 10.28 -0.12
C TYR A 57 -9.74 11.41 0.87
N THR A 58 -10.30 11.08 2.03
CA THR A 58 -10.58 12.06 3.08
C THR A 58 -9.65 11.84 4.26
N ASP A 59 -8.86 12.87 4.57
CA ASP A 59 -8.03 12.95 5.77
C ASP A 59 -8.57 14.02 6.73
N SER A 60 -7.96 14.14 7.91
CA SER A 60 -8.18 15.23 8.89
C SER A 60 -8.15 16.66 8.33
N THR A 61 -7.58 16.84 7.15
CA THR A 61 -7.39 18.14 6.50
C THR A 61 -8.38 18.44 5.37
N GLY A 62 -9.14 17.45 4.88
CA GLY A 62 -10.09 17.62 3.79
C GLY A 62 -10.25 16.37 2.92
N THR A 63 -11.05 16.51 1.87
CA THR A 63 -11.24 15.49 0.82
C THR A 63 -10.44 15.86 -0.42
N TYR A 64 -9.68 14.91 -0.93
CA TYR A 64 -8.72 15.07 -2.02
C TYR A 64 -9.02 14.08 -3.14
N THR A 65 -8.72 14.44 -4.38
CA THR A 65 -8.86 13.54 -5.53
C THR A 65 -7.73 12.52 -5.52
N VAL A 66 -8.06 11.24 -5.78
CA VAL A 66 -7.08 10.16 -5.87
C VAL A 66 -6.79 9.85 -7.33
N HIS A 67 -5.52 9.69 -7.64
CA HIS A 67 -4.99 9.31 -8.94
C HIS A 67 -4.20 8.01 -8.78
N CYS A 68 -4.63 6.96 -9.47
CA CYS A 68 -3.98 5.64 -9.44
C CYS A 68 -3.38 5.32 -10.81
N HIS A 69 -2.07 5.06 -10.87
CA HIS A 69 -1.37 4.67 -12.09
C HIS A 69 -0.96 3.19 -12.02
N GLY A 70 -1.28 2.44 -13.08
CA GLY A 70 -0.93 1.03 -13.16
C GLY A 70 0.52 0.85 -13.58
N HIS A 71 1.17 -0.17 -13.04
CA HIS A 71 2.51 -0.60 -13.45
C HIS A 71 2.44 -1.67 -14.56
#